data_AF-A0A946UC67-F1
#
_entry.id   AF-A0A946UC67-F1
#
_cell.length_a   1.000
_cell.length_b   1.000
_cell.length_c   1.000
_cell.angle_alpha   90.00
_cell.angle_beta   90.00
_cell.angle_gamma   90.00
#
_symmetry.space_group_name_H-M   'P 1'
#
loop_
_entity.id
_entity.type
_entity.pdbx_description
1 polymer ?
#
loop_
_entity_poly.entity_id
_entity_poly.type
_entity_poly.pdbx_seq_one_letter_code
_entity_poly.pdbx_strand_id
1 'polypeptide(L)'
;MSRVRSTVFLGLLMLAACGPAPEPCSTEWMSWVDATVTTSDKEGHGPDVGSDEWRSVVEFRLGLRGDAAVPRGNADAWCRYVDKAIKDRR
;
A
#
# COMPACT_ATOMS: atom_id res chain seq x y z
N MET A 1 -6.32 -47.77 -26.45
CA MET A 1 -7.44 -47.41 -25.54
C MET A 1 -6.93 -47.49 -24.10
N SER A 2 -6.84 -46.37 -23.38
CA SER A 2 -6.96 -46.34 -21.90
C SER A 2 -7.02 -44.89 -21.44
N ARG A 3 -8.16 -44.52 -20.84
CA ARG A 3 -8.42 -43.20 -20.24
C ARG A 3 -8.09 -43.28 -18.76
N VAL A 4 -7.17 -42.44 -18.27
CA VAL A 4 -7.00 -42.22 -16.83
C VAL A 4 -7.90 -41.06 -16.43
N ARG A 5 -8.86 -41.31 -15.54
CA ARG A 5 -9.77 -40.31 -14.97
C ARG A 5 -9.05 -39.61 -13.82
N SER A 6 -8.49 -38.43 -14.05
CA SER A 6 -8.01 -37.56 -12.97
C SER A 6 -9.16 -36.73 -12.41
N THR A 7 -9.81 -37.22 -11.37
CA THR A 7 -10.60 -36.39 -10.46
C THR A 7 -9.65 -35.77 -9.43
N VAL A 8 -9.19 -34.55 -9.70
CA VAL A 8 -8.58 -33.70 -8.68
C VAL A 8 -9.70 -32.90 -8.04
N PHE A 9 -10.04 -33.26 -6.80
CA PHE A 9 -11.04 -32.56 -6.00
C PHE A 9 -10.53 -31.18 -5.59
N LEU A 10 -11.32 -30.18 -5.98
CA LEU A 10 -11.50 -28.85 -5.44
C LEU A 10 -10.47 -28.38 -4.41
N GLY A 11 -9.71 -27.36 -4.83
CA GLY A 11 -8.92 -26.52 -3.96
C GLY A 11 -9.75 -25.93 -2.83
N LEU A 12 -9.18 -26.03 -1.63
CA LEU A 12 -9.58 -25.34 -0.42
C LEU A 12 -9.68 -23.84 -0.73
N LEU A 13 -10.89 -23.28 -0.65
CA LEU A 13 -11.15 -21.84 -0.68
C LEU A 13 -10.27 -21.15 0.37
N MET A 14 -9.30 -20.34 -0.08
CA MET A 14 -8.65 -19.36 0.79
C MET A 14 -9.70 -18.34 1.21
N LEU A 15 -10.17 -18.46 2.45
CA LEU A 15 -11.00 -17.44 3.10
C LEU A 15 -10.26 -16.10 3.01
N ALA A 16 -10.87 -15.15 2.31
CA ALA A 16 -10.40 -13.77 2.23
C ALA A 16 -10.17 -13.21 3.64
N ALA A 17 -8.95 -12.79 3.94
CA ALA A 17 -8.62 -12.08 5.17
C ALA A 17 -9.28 -10.69 5.13
N CYS A 18 -10.51 -10.58 5.62
CA CYS A 18 -11.17 -9.29 5.83
C CYS A 18 -10.85 -8.79 7.24
N GLY A 19 -9.65 -8.23 7.43
CA GLY A 19 -9.31 -7.44 8.61
C GLY A 19 -9.82 -5.99 8.46
N PRO A 20 -9.92 -5.22 9.56
CA PRO A 20 -10.16 -3.78 9.47
C PRO A 20 -9.07 -3.12 8.62
N ALA A 21 -9.42 -2.06 7.91
CA ALA A 21 -8.43 -1.24 7.22
C ALA A 21 -7.41 -0.71 8.24
N PRO A 22 -6.11 -0.68 7.89
CA PRO A 22 -5.08 -0.24 8.82
C PRO A 22 -5.29 1.24 9.16
N GLU A 23 -4.99 1.61 10.41
CA GLU A 23 -5.21 2.95 10.95
C GLU A 23 -4.14 3.93 10.40
N PRO A 24 -4.52 5.11 9.87
CA PRO A 24 -3.55 6.04 9.29
C PRO A 24 -2.46 6.45 10.29
N CYS A 25 -1.20 6.35 9.86
CA CYS A 25 0.02 6.47 10.68
C CYS A 25 0.41 5.25 11.54
N SER A 26 -0.38 4.17 11.57
CA SER A 26 0.10 2.91 12.16
C SER A 26 1.21 2.29 11.31
N THR A 27 2.05 1.44 11.91
CA THR A 27 3.11 0.71 11.18
C THR A 27 2.51 -0.14 10.06
N GLU A 28 1.38 -0.81 10.32
CA GLU A 28 0.66 -1.62 9.34
C GLU A 28 0.16 -0.76 8.17
N TRP A 29 -0.32 0.45 8.46
CA TRP A 29 -0.72 1.40 7.43
C TRP A 29 0.47 1.88 6.60
N MET A 30 1.60 2.18 7.22
CA MET A 30 2.81 2.59 6.48
C MET A 30 3.28 1.48 5.54
N SER A 31 3.31 0.22 6.00
CA SER A 31 3.63 -0.93 5.15
C SER A 31 2.61 -1.12 4.02
N TRP A 32 1.33 -0.90 4.30
CA TRP A 32 0.27 -0.96 3.29
C TRP A 32 0.42 0.15 2.23
N VAL A 33 0.72 1.39 2.65
CA VAL A 33 1.01 2.51 1.72
C VAL A 33 2.21 2.17 0.88
N ASP A 34 3.29 1.67 1.49
CA ASP A 34 4.52 1.32 0.82
C ASP A 34 4.29 0.30 -0.30
N ALA A 35 3.58 -0.78 0.00
CA ALA A 35 3.19 -1.80 -0.97
C ALA A 35 2.25 -1.25 -2.06
N THR A 36 1.32 -0.37 -1.69
CA THR A 36 0.34 0.19 -2.64
C THR A 36 0.97 1.19 -3.61
N VAL A 37 1.91 2.00 -3.13
CA VAL A 37 2.55 3.07 -3.91
C VAL A 37 3.84 2.60 -4.58
N THR A 38 4.40 1.46 -4.14
CA THR A 38 5.67 0.88 -4.62
C THR A 38 6.81 1.90 -4.55
N THR A 39 7.32 2.14 -3.34
CA THR A 39 8.37 3.16 -3.13
C THR A 39 9.78 2.66 -3.45
N SER A 40 10.04 1.35 -3.33
CA SER A 40 11.31 0.73 -3.72
C SER A 40 11.52 0.64 -5.23
N ASP A 41 12.79 0.53 -5.63
CA ASP A 41 13.20 0.19 -6.99
C ASP A 41 13.04 -1.32 -7.29
N LYS A 42 13.49 -1.77 -8.47
CA LYS A 42 13.35 -3.18 -8.88
C LYS A 42 14.36 -4.08 -8.19
N GLU A 43 15.42 -3.51 -7.65
CA GLU A 43 16.50 -4.13 -6.93
C GLU A 43 16.15 -4.30 -5.44
N GLY A 44 15.08 -3.66 -4.97
CA GLY A 44 14.60 -3.71 -3.59
C GLY A 44 15.20 -2.64 -2.69
N HIS A 45 15.96 -1.69 -3.23
CA HIS A 45 16.39 -0.51 -2.48
C HIS A 45 15.26 0.50 -2.45
N GLY A 46 15.02 1.06 -1.29
CA GLY A 46 14.01 2.09 -1.08
C GLY A 46 14.32 2.88 0.17
N PRO A 47 13.64 4.01 0.35
CA PRO A 47 13.74 4.76 1.59
C PRO A 47 13.20 3.95 2.77
N ASP A 48 13.69 4.24 3.97
CA ASP A 48 13.16 3.62 5.19
C ASP A 48 11.69 4.01 5.38
N VAL A 49 10.80 3.02 5.48
CA VAL A 49 9.35 3.25 5.63
C VAL A 49 9.07 4.12 6.87
N GLY A 50 8.29 5.17 6.69
CA GLY A 50 7.98 6.16 7.73
C GLY A 50 8.97 7.32 7.84
N SER A 51 10.12 7.27 7.16
CA SER A 51 11.06 8.40 7.09
C SER A 51 10.53 9.56 6.24
N ASP A 52 11.10 10.75 6.40
CA ASP A 52 10.77 11.89 5.55
C ASP A 52 11.15 11.68 4.07
N GLU A 53 12.20 10.88 3.80
CA GLU A 53 12.54 10.47 2.43
C GLU A 53 11.44 9.61 1.82
N TRP A 54 10.93 8.64 2.58
CA TRP A 54 9.81 7.81 2.17
C TRP A 54 8.55 8.64 1.91
N ARG A 55 8.21 9.59 2.79
CA ARG A 55 7.08 10.51 2.60
C ARG A 55 7.22 11.31 1.31
N SER A 56 8.43 11.78 1.00
CA SER A 56 8.71 12.51 -0.24
C SER A 56 8.51 11.64 -1.50
N VAL A 57 8.85 10.35 -1.44
CA VAL A 57 8.59 9.38 -2.53
C VAL A 57 7.10 9.10 -2.66
N VAL A 58 6.38 8.92 -1.55
CA VAL A 58 4.92 8.75 -1.57
C VAL A 58 4.24 9.94 -2.25
N GLU A 59 4.61 11.17 -1.86
CA GLU A 59 4.08 12.38 -2.51
C GLU A 59 4.42 12.46 -4.00
N PHE A 60 5.62 12.05 -4.40
CA PHE A 60 6.01 12.01 -5.81
C PHE A 60 5.14 11.07 -6.62
N ARG A 61 5.01 9.82 -6.17
CA ARG A 61 4.31 8.76 -6.88
C ARG A 61 2.81 9.03 -6.97
N LEU A 62 2.25 9.71 -5.96
CA LEU A 62 0.86 10.16 -5.97
C LEU A 62 0.66 11.50 -6.70
N GLY A 63 1.71 12.14 -7.22
CA GLY A 63 1.59 13.43 -7.90
C GLY A 63 1.15 14.59 -6.99
N LEU A 64 1.48 14.52 -5.70
CA LEU A 64 1.11 15.49 -4.67
C LEU A 64 2.18 16.57 -4.45
N ARG A 65 3.39 16.41 -5.01
CA ARG A 65 4.46 17.38 -4.84
C ARG A 65 4.05 18.75 -5.39
N GLY A 66 4.33 19.80 -4.62
CA GLY A 66 3.98 21.18 -4.98
C GLY A 66 2.51 21.56 -4.69
N ASP A 67 1.67 20.59 -4.32
CA ASP A 67 0.32 20.89 -3.85
C ASP A 67 0.38 21.61 -2.49
N ALA A 68 -0.37 22.71 -2.39
CA ALA A 68 -0.50 23.50 -1.17
C ALA A 68 -1.44 22.83 -0.14
N ALA A 69 -2.32 21.93 -0.59
CA ALA A 69 -3.24 21.20 0.27
C ALA A 69 -2.56 20.08 1.06
N VAL A 70 -1.38 19.63 0.65
CA VAL A 70 -0.59 18.62 1.39
C VAL A 70 -0.17 19.18 2.74
N PRO A 71 -0.59 18.58 3.88
CA PRO A 71 -0.22 19.08 5.20
C PRO A 71 1.28 18.93 5.47
N ARG A 72 2.01 20.06 5.45
CA ARG A 72 3.43 20.10 5.82
C ARG A 72 3.57 20.34 7.33
N GLY A 73 4.40 19.54 8.00
CA GLY A 73 4.72 19.70 9.43
C GLY A 73 3.75 19.05 10.43
N ASN A 74 2.67 18.40 9.97
CA ASN A 74 1.80 17.58 10.83
C ASN A 74 1.71 16.16 10.25
N ALA A 75 2.35 15.20 10.92
CA ALA A 75 2.44 13.81 10.46
C ALA A 75 1.06 13.13 10.38
N ASP A 76 0.23 13.29 11.42
CA ASP A 76 -1.12 12.69 11.46
C ASP A 76 -2.04 13.23 10.36
N ALA A 77 -2.01 14.54 10.13
CA ALA A 77 -2.76 15.16 9.05
C ALA A 77 -2.27 14.67 7.68
N TRP A 78 -0.96 14.51 7.52
CA TRP A 78 -0.36 13.96 6.31
C TRP A 78 -0.79 12.51 6.06
N CYS A 79 -0.79 11.63 7.07
CA CYS A 79 -1.23 10.25 6.90
C CYS A 79 -2.68 10.16 6.45
N ARG A 80 -3.58 10.93 7.09
CA ARG A 80 -4.99 10.98 6.69
C ARG A 80 -5.18 11.52 5.27
N TYR A 81 -4.37 12.50 4.87
CA TYR A 81 -4.40 13.05 3.51
C TYR A 81 -3.99 12.01 2.47
N VAL A 82 -2.88 11.30 2.70
CA VAL A 82 -2.38 10.22 1.82
C VAL A 82 -3.37 9.07 1.76
N ASP A 83 -3.91 8.64 2.91
CA ASP A 83 -4.90 7.57 2.98
C ASP A 83 -6.12 7.87 2.11
N LYS A 84 -6.67 9.09 2.24
CA LYS A 84 -7.76 9.57 1.37
C LYS A 84 -7.35 9.59 -0.09
N ALA A 85 -6.16 10.13 -0.40
CA ALA A 85 -5.70 10.26 -1.78
C ALA A 85 -5.49 8.89 -2.46
N ILE A 86 -5.08 7.86 -1.73
CA ILE A 86 -4.97 6.49 -2.25
C ILE A 86 -6.37 5.89 -2.47
N LYS A 87 -7.30 6.08 -1.52
CA LYS A 87 -8.68 5.56 -1.61
C LYS A 87 -9.48 6.19 -2.74
N ASP A 88 -9.33 7.48 -2.99
CA ASP A 88 -10.06 8.20 -4.05
C ASP A 88 -9.62 7.81 -5.48
N ARG A 89 -8.47 7.11 -5.63
CA ARG A 89 -7.91 6.67 -6.93
C ARG A 89 -8.25 5.22 -7.29
N ARG A 90 -8.94 4.49 -6.41
CA ARG A 90 -9.38 3.11 -6.63
C ARG A 90 -10.81 3.09 -7.16
#